data_AF-A0A5N1GNA4-F1
#
_entry.id   AF-A0A5N1GNA4-F1
#
_cell.length_a   1.000
_cell.length_b   1.000
_cell.length_c   1.000
_cell.angle_alpha   90.00
_cell.angle_beta   90.00
_cell.angle_gamma   90.00
#
_symmetry.space_group_name_H-M   'P 1'
#
loop_
_entity.id
_entity.type
_entity.pdbx_description
1 polymer ?
#
loop_
_entity_poly.entity_id
_entity_poly.type
_entity_poly.pdbx_seq_one_letter_code
_entity_poly.pdbx_strand_id
1 'polypeptide(L)'
;MSKELITFLEYEYRVQPGQYFQFDYSFTEDYLIRNVIIDQDDVFTKLLTIYPITDTRDFVMYMEQNQDGSLYRTNYPLRLKDNSDIYEAILPNFK
;
A
#
# COMPACT_ATOMS: atom_id res chain seq x y z
N MET A 1 27.35 -4.66 5.33
CA MET A 1 26.24 -5.41 4.70
C MET A 1 25.11 -4.44 4.50
N SER A 2 24.86 -3.99 3.26
CA SER A 2 23.67 -3.20 2.97
C SER A 2 22.46 -4.10 3.21
N LYS A 3 21.63 -3.76 4.20
CA LYS A 3 20.26 -4.25 4.23
C LYS A 3 19.64 -3.76 2.94
N GLU A 4 19.50 -4.62 1.95
CA GLU A 4 18.58 -4.37 0.84
C GLU A 4 17.19 -4.32 1.48
N LEU A 5 16.80 -3.11 1.89
CA LEU A 5 15.45 -2.77 2.26
C LEU A 5 14.54 -3.16 1.08
N ILE A 6 13.23 -3.22 1.31
CA ILE A 6 12.25 -3.34 0.23
C ILE A 6 12.39 -2.08 -0.65
N THR A 7 13.34 -2.08 -1.60
CA THR A 7 13.78 -0.89 -2.36
C THR A 7 12.79 -0.49 -3.43
N PHE A 8 11.85 -1.37 -3.77
CA PHE A 8 10.87 -1.15 -4.82
C PHE A 8 9.59 -0.43 -4.33
N LEU A 9 9.43 -0.22 -3.01
CA LEU A 9 8.33 0.58 -2.46
C LEU A 9 8.76 2.04 -2.30
N GLU A 10 8.85 2.73 -3.43
CA GLU A 10 9.50 4.04 -3.55
C GLU A 10 8.63 5.22 -3.09
N TYR A 11 7.31 5.05 -3.03
CA TYR A 11 6.38 6.14 -2.74
C TYR A 11 5.88 6.05 -1.30
N GLU A 12 5.96 7.15 -0.55
CA GLU A 12 5.61 7.21 0.87
C GLU A 12 4.42 8.16 1.13
N TYR A 13 3.43 7.70 1.91
CA TYR A 13 2.26 8.47 2.30
C TYR A 13 2.06 8.37 3.82
N ARG A 14 1.97 9.52 4.47
CA ARG A 14 1.77 9.62 5.92
C ARG A 14 0.35 10.05 6.21
N VAL A 15 -0.33 9.27 7.03
CA VAL A 15 -1.72 9.49 7.43
C VAL A 15 -1.73 9.74 8.93
N GLN A 16 -2.10 10.96 9.33
CA GLN A 16 -2.14 11.33 10.74
C GLN A 16 -3.32 10.65 11.45
N PRO A 17 -3.27 10.49 12.78
CA PRO A 17 -4.40 10.01 13.55
C PRO A 17 -5.65 10.84 13.27
N GLY A 18 -6.76 10.17 12.94
CA GLY A 18 -8.02 10.81 12.59
C GLY A 18 -8.19 11.19 11.11
N GLN A 19 -7.17 11.01 10.27
CA GLN A 19 -7.31 11.11 8.81
C GLN A 19 -7.77 9.78 8.20
N TYR A 20 -8.58 9.85 7.14
CA TYR A 20 -9.01 8.67 6.39
C TYR A 20 -8.06 8.38 5.23
N PHE A 21 -7.80 7.10 5.00
CA PHE A 21 -7.08 6.60 3.83
C PHE A 21 -7.86 5.43 3.24
N GLN A 22 -8.59 5.69 2.16
CA GLN A 22 -9.29 4.65 1.41
C GLN A 22 -8.53 4.39 0.11
N PHE A 23 -8.21 3.12 -0.16
CA PHE A 23 -7.55 2.72 -1.39
C PHE A 23 -8.56 2.12 -2.38
N ASP A 24 -8.54 2.61 -3.62
CA ASP A 24 -9.30 2.04 -4.73
C ASP A 24 -8.52 0.87 -5.36
N TYR A 25 -8.98 -0.34 -5.07
CA TYR A 25 -8.45 -1.58 -5.61
C TYR A 25 -9.34 -2.17 -6.72
N SER A 26 -10.26 -1.40 -7.31
CA SER A 26 -11.20 -1.89 -8.35
C SER A 26 -10.53 -2.44 -9.63
N PHE A 27 -9.21 -2.24 -9.78
CA PHE A 27 -8.42 -2.83 -10.87
C PHE A 27 -8.04 -4.30 -10.63
N THR A 28 -8.34 -4.87 -9.46
CA THR A 28 -8.06 -6.26 -9.11
C THR A 28 -9.28 -6.92 -8.47
N GLU A 29 -9.35 -8.24 -8.58
CA GLU A 29 -10.42 -9.03 -7.98
C GLU A 29 -10.06 -9.39 -6.52
N ASP A 30 -11.00 -9.20 -5.60
CA ASP A 30 -10.78 -9.35 -4.15
C ASP A 30 -10.16 -10.70 -3.76
N TYR A 31 -10.60 -11.78 -4.41
CA TYR A 31 -10.13 -13.14 -4.11
C TYR A 31 -8.68 -13.41 -4.56
N LEU A 32 -8.09 -12.52 -5.36
CA LEU A 32 -6.69 -12.59 -5.79
C LEU A 32 -5.75 -11.80 -4.87
N ILE A 33 -6.30 -10.91 -4.04
CA ILE A 33 -5.52 -10.06 -3.14
C ILE A 33 -4.88 -10.92 -2.05
N ARG A 34 -3.58 -10.74 -1.87
CA ARG A 34 -2.79 -11.48 -0.87
C ARG A 34 -2.37 -10.52 0.24
N ASN A 35 -2.56 -10.94 1.49
CA ASN A 35 -2.15 -10.19 2.67
C ASN A 35 -1.11 -10.98 3.45
N VAL A 36 0.00 -10.32 3.80
CA VAL A 36 1.01 -10.83 4.72
C VAL A 36 0.98 -9.95 5.95
N ILE A 37 0.48 -10.50 7.06
CA ILE A 37 0.48 -9.85 8.37
C ILE A 37 1.81 -10.19 9.03
N ILE A 38 2.54 -9.17 9.45
CA ILE A 38 3.83 -9.34 10.11
C ILE A 38 3.58 -9.16 11.60
N ASP A 39 3.64 -10.28 12.32
CA ASP A 39 3.47 -10.31 13.77
C ASP A 39 4.55 -9.45 14.45
N GLN A 40 4.14 -8.73 15.48
CA GLN A 40 4.98 -7.82 16.26
C GLN A 40 4.67 -8.09 17.74
N ASP A 41 5.70 -8.07 18.58
CA ASP A 41 5.52 -8.17 20.04
C ASP A 41 4.74 -6.97 20.64
N ASP A 42 4.54 -5.89 19.86
CA ASP A 42 3.83 -4.66 20.23
C ASP A 42 2.45 -4.54 19.53
N VAL A 43 1.61 -3.61 20.01
CA VAL A 43 0.24 -3.30 19.52
C VAL A 43 0.21 -2.72 18.09
N PHE A 44 1.36 -2.60 17.43
CA PHE A 44 1.51 -1.90 16.16
C PHE A 44 1.46 -2.87 14.97
N THR A 45 0.54 -2.60 14.05
CA THR A 45 0.31 -3.47 12.89
C THR A 45 1.26 -3.15 11.75
N LYS A 46 1.88 -4.19 11.20
CA LYS A 46 2.56 -4.15 9.90
C LYS A 46 1.86 -5.09 8.93
N LEU A 47 1.46 -4.57 7.78
CA LEU A 47 0.72 -5.30 6.75
C LEU A 47 1.36 -5.07 5.39
N LEU A 48 1.61 -6.14 4.66
CA LEU A 48 1.95 -6.08 3.24
C LEU A 48 0.78 -6.65 2.44
N THR A 49 0.16 -5.83 1.61
CA THR A 49 -0.91 -6.23 0.70
C THR A 49 -0.40 -6.22 -0.73
N ILE A 50 -0.68 -7.30 -1.46
CA ILE A 50 -0.28 -7.52 -2.84
C ILE A 50 -1.55 -7.65 -3.68
N TYR A 51 -1.70 -6.74 -4.63
CA TYR A 51 -2.83 -6.60 -5.55
C TYR A 51 -2.37 -7.00 -6.95
N PRO A 52 -2.76 -8.19 -7.45
CA PRO A 52 -2.37 -8.62 -8.79
C PRO A 52 -2.95 -7.70 -9.86
N ILE A 53 -2.11 -7.26 -10.79
CA ILE A 53 -2.51 -6.46 -11.95
C ILE A 53 -2.56 -7.36 -13.19
N THR A 54 -1.51 -8.14 -13.41
CA THR A 54 -1.39 -9.15 -14.46
C THR A 54 -0.70 -10.39 -13.90
N ASP A 55 -0.57 -11.45 -14.70
CA ASP A 55 0.13 -12.69 -14.30
C ASP A 55 1.60 -12.48 -13.89
N THR A 56 2.20 -11.33 -14.19
CA THR A 56 3.61 -11.03 -13.92
C THR A 56 3.84 -9.71 -13.19
N ARG A 57 2.78 -8.97 -12.84
CA ARG A 57 2.90 -7.65 -12.22
C ARG A 57 1.88 -7.48 -11.09
N ASP A 58 2.39 -7.00 -9.97
CA ASP A 58 1.61 -6.68 -8.80
C ASP A 58 1.73 -5.19 -8.46
N PHE A 59 0.64 -4.60 -7.95
CA PHE A 59 0.70 -3.41 -7.10
C PHE A 59 0.89 -3.88 -5.66
N VAL A 60 1.83 -3.29 -4.94
CA VAL A 60 2.21 -3.69 -3.58
C VAL A 60 2.10 -2.49 -2.67
N MET A 61 1.44 -2.68 -1.54
CA MET A 61 1.29 -1.69 -0.48
C MET A 61 1.75 -2.27 0.84
N TYR A 62 2.74 -1.63 1.45
CA TYR A 62 3.13 -1.86 2.83
C TYR A 62 2.50 -0.78 3.71
N MET A 63 1.96 -1.18 4.84
CA MET A 63 1.42 -0.30 5.87
C MET A 63 2.09 -0.62 7.21
N GLU A 64 2.53 0.43 7.89
CA GLU A 64 3.00 0.39 9.26
C GLU A 64 2.20 1.41 10.07
N GLN A 65 1.51 0.95 11.10
CA GLN A 65 0.72 1.81 11.97
C GLN A 65 1.38 1.91 13.36
N ASN A 66 1.52 3.13 13.85
CA ASN A 66 1.99 3.42 15.20
C ASN A 66 1.14 4.49 15.90
N GLN A 67 1.56 4.94 17.09
CA GLN A 67 0.86 5.97 17.88
C GLN A 67 0.75 7.31 17.13
N ASP A 68 1.68 7.60 16.23
CA ASP A 68 1.74 8.86 15.48
C ASP A 68 0.98 8.80 14.14
N GLY A 69 0.29 7.68 13.86
CA GLY A 69 -0.50 7.48 12.64
C GLY A 69 -0.05 6.27 11.83
N SER A 70 -0.27 6.33 10.52
CA SER A 70 0.06 5.26 9.59
C SER A 70 1.02 5.73 8.51
N LEU A 71 1.95 4.86 8.16
CA LEU A 71 2.89 5.00 7.06
C LEU A 71 2.55 3.98 5.99
N TYR A 72 2.19 4.46 4.79
CA TYR A 72 1.99 3.63 3.62
C TYR A 72 3.17 3.77 2.68
N ARG A 73 3.65 2.64 2.14
CA ARG A 73 4.64 2.62 1.06
C ARG A 73 4.15 1.77 -0.10
N THR A 74 4.28 2.28 -1.31
CA THR A 74 3.77 1.62 -2.52
C THR A 74 4.82 1.53 -3.62
N ASN A 75 4.67 0.57 -4.54
CA ASN A 75 5.54 0.43 -5.70
C ASN A 75 5.11 1.25 -6.94
N TYR A 76 3.89 1.78 -6.92
CA TYR A 76 3.40 2.76 -7.88
C TYR A 76 2.85 3.98 -7.15
N PRO A 77 2.89 5.18 -7.75
CA PRO A 77 2.36 6.37 -7.10
C PRO A 77 0.85 6.29 -6.93
N LEU A 78 0.34 7.02 -5.95
CA LEU A 78 -1.07 7.19 -5.69
C LEU A 78 -1.48 8.61 -6.05
N ARG A 79 -2.72 8.76 -6.52
CA ARG A 79 -3.38 10.04 -6.69
C ARG A 79 -4.62 10.08 -5.81
N LEU A 80 -4.80 11.17 -5.05
CA LEU A 80 -6.08 11.42 -4.39
C LEU A 80 -7.11 11.82 -5.45
N LYS A 81 -8.25 11.13 -5.51
CA LYS A 81 -9.35 11.49 -6.41
C LYS A 81 -9.95 12.82 -5.98
N ASP A 82 -10.24 13.68 -6.96
CA ASP A 82 -10.78 15.01 -6.72
C ASP A 82 -12.07 14.96 -5.87
N ASN A 83 -12.10 15.79 -4.82
CA ASN A 83 -13.22 15.91 -3.87
C ASN A 83 -13.58 14.59 -3.14
N SER A 84 -12.58 13.76 -2.81
CA SER A 84 -12.79 12.51 -2.06
C SER A 84 -11.62 12.19 -1.11
N ASP A 85 -11.79 11.15 -0.28
CA ASP A 85 -10.75 10.56 0.57
C ASP A 85 -10.14 9.28 -0.05
N ILE A 86 -10.36 9.07 -1.35
CA ILE A 86 -10.01 7.85 -2.08
C ILE A 86 -8.72 8.06 -2.87
N TYR A 87 -7.73 7.22 -2.60
CA TYR A 87 -6.49 7.12 -3.35
C TYR A 87 -6.59 6.03 -4.42
N GLU A 88 -6.18 6.34 -5.64
CA GLU A 88 -6.05 5.39 -6.74
C GLU A 88 -4.59 5.22 -7.14
N ALA A 89 -4.21 4.01 -7.55
CA ALA A 89 -2.89 3.74 -8.09
C ALA A 89 -2.74 4.33 -9.50
N ILE A 90 -1.66 5.08 -9.75
CA ILE A 90 -1.27 5.53 -11.08
C ILE A 90 -0.52 4.37 -11.74
N LEU A 91 -1.29 3.47 -12.35
CA LEU A 91 -0.76 2.29 -13.01
C LEU A 91 -0.24 2.63 -14.43
N PRO A 92 0.92 2.09 -14.84
CA PRO A 92 1.35 2.09 -16.24
C PRO A 92 0.27 1.47 -17.14
N ASN A 93 0.23 1.91 -18.40
CA ASN A 93 -0.59 1.22 -19.39
C ASN A 93 0.10 -0.10 -19.76
N PHE A 94 -0.30 -1.18 -19.09
CA PHE A 94 0.19 -2.52 -19.34
C PHE A 94 -0.47 -3.04 -20.61
N LYS A 95 0.19 -2.84 -21.75
CA LYS A 95 -0.20 -3.45 -23.04
C LYS A 95 -0.02 -4.96 -23.00
#